data_AF-A0A840VTC8-F1
#
_entry.id   AF-A0A840VTC8-F1
#
_cell.length_a   1.000
_cell.length_b   1.000
_cell.length_c   1.000
_cell.angle_alpha   90.00
_cell.angle_beta   90.00
_cell.angle_gamma   90.00
#
_symmetry.space_group_name_H-M   'P 1'
#
loop_
_entity.id
_entity.type
_entity.pdbx_description
1 polymer ?
#
loop_
_entity_poly.entity_id
_entity_poly.type
_entity_poly.pdbx_seq_one_letter_code
_entity_poly.pdbx_strand_id
1 'polypeptide(L)'
;MSANGGTKAIVAALLANVGIAVTKFIAFLLSGSSSMLAEAVHSVADSGNQGLLLLGGKRAKRAATPEHPFGYGRERYIYAFIVSIVLFSIGGLFALYEAWHKWDHKEGIKSWHWLPVAVLVAAIIMESFSFRTAIKESNHIRGNQSWVRFIRRAKAPELPVVLLEDFGALVGLVFALFGVGMTLITGNGRWDAAGTAMIGLLLVTIAIVLAVETKSLLLGEGAEASELAAIERAVIDGPEVERIIHMKTLYLGPEELMVAAKIAVPEWENAHDLARGINVVEARIRAAVPIARVIYLEPDVYSAAAAEAGTGAAADTAVPQPQDASGETARRPEG
;
A
#
# COMPACT_ATOMS: atom_id res chain seq x y z
N MET A 1 22.99 2.62 -13.28
CA MET A 1 22.02 2.49 -14.40
C MET A 1 21.37 3.84 -14.65
N SER A 2 21.26 4.21 -15.92
CA SER A 2 21.09 5.58 -16.43
C SER A 2 19.81 6.27 -15.97
N ALA A 3 19.95 7.35 -15.19
CA ALA A 3 18.84 8.18 -14.71
C ALA A 3 17.98 8.82 -15.82
N ASN A 4 18.49 8.89 -17.06
CA ASN A 4 17.76 9.45 -18.22
C ASN A 4 16.83 8.45 -18.94
N GLY A 5 16.97 7.14 -18.69
CA GLY A 5 16.11 6.12 -19.33
C GLY A 5 14.76 5.97 -18.63
N GLY A 6 14.76 5.97 -17.29
CA GLY A 6 13.56 5.79 -16.47
C GLY A 6 12.55 6.93 -16.63
N THR A 7 13.00 8.18 -16.62
CA THR A 7 12.11 9.35 -16.75
C THR A 7 11.42 9.38 -18.12
N LYS A 8 12.12 9.03 -19.21
CA LYS A 8 11.50 8.95 -20.55
C LYS A 8 10.46 7.82 -20.63
N ALA A 9 10.74 6.67 -20.03
CA ALA A 9 9.79 5.56 -19.98
C ALA A 9 8.53 5.90 -19.18
N ILE A 10 8.69 6.55 -18.01
CA ILE A 10 7.56 7.01 -17.18
C ILE A 10 6.71 8.04 -17.92
N VAL A 11 7.33 9.02 -18.59
CA VAL A 11 6.61 10.03 -19.38
C VAL A 11 5.90 9.38 -20.57
N ALA A 12 6.52 8.40 -21.24
CA ALA A 12 5.89 7.67 -22.33
C ALA A 12 4.67 6.86 -21.86
N ALA A 13 4.76 6.18 -20.71
CA ALA A 13 3.65 5.46 -20.10
C ALA A 13 2.49 6.40 -19.72
N LEU A 14 2.81 7.55 -19.08
CA LEU A 14 1.81 8.55 -18.73
C LEU A 14 1.10 9.10 -19.99
N LEU A 15 1.85 9.42 -21.04
CA LEU A 15 1.27 9.89 -22.32
C LEU A 15 0.40 8.82 -22.98
N ALA A 16 0.77 7.55 -22.89
CA ALA A 16 -0.05 6.44 -23.40
C ALA A 16 -1.39 6.36 -22.64
N ASN A 17 -1.37 6.42 -21.31
CA ASN A 17 -2.58 6.37 -20.47
C ASN A 17 -3.51 7.56 -20.73
N VAL A 18 -2.94 8.76 -20.87
CA VAL A 18 -3.69 9.96 -21.29
C VAL A 18 -4.30 9.77 -22.69
N GLY A 19 -3.56 9.18 -23.63
CA GLY A 19 -4.07 8.87 -24.98
C GLY A 19 -5.26 7.90 -24.97
N ILE A 20 -5.21 6.87 -24.12
CA ILE A 20 -6.33 5.94 -23.90
C ILE A 20 -7.53 6.67 -23.30
N ALA A 21 -7.30 7.52 -22.29
CA ALA A 21 -8.36 8.32 -21.66
C ALA A 21 -9.08 9.23 -22.68
N VAL A 22 -8.31 9.93 -23.53
CA VAL A 22 -8.86 10.77 -24.61
C VAL A 22 -9.68 9.94 -25.60
N THR A 23 -9.19 8.76 -25.99
CA THR A 23 -9.90 7.87 -26.92
C THR A 23 -11.23 7.40 -26.34
N LYS A 24 -11.25 6.99 -25.07
CA LYS A 24 -12.48 6.61 -24.35
C LYS A 24 -13.46 7.79 -24.25
N PHE A 25 -12.97 9.00 -23.97
CA PHE A 25 -13.80 10.19 -23.88
C PHE A 25 -14.43 10.59 -25.22
N ILE A 26 -13.68 10.49 -26.32
CA ILE A 26 -14.22 10.71 -27.67
C ILE A 26 -15.31 9.66 -27.99
N ALA A 27 -15.06 8.39 -27.68
CA ALA A 27 -16.05 7.34 -27.89
C ALA A 27 -17.31 7.54 -27.04
N PHE A 28 -17.18 8.08 -25.82
CA PHE A 28 -18.32 8.55 -25.03
C PHE A 28 -19.08 9.65 -25.76
N LEU A 29 -18.43 10.76 -26.16
CA LEU A 29 -19.11 11.90 -26.78
C LEU A 29 -19.89 11.52 -28.05
N LEU A 30 -19.36 10.56 -28.82
CA LEU A 30 -19.97 10.11 -30.07
C LEU A 30 -21.10 9.09 -29.86
N SER A 31 -21.05 8.29 -28.79
CA SER A 31 -22.04 7.23 -28.52
C SER A 31 -23.09 7.59 -27.47
N GLY A 32 -22.78 8.50 -26.56
CA GLY A 32 -23.60 8.83 -25.39
C GLY A 32 -23.60 7.77 -24.28
N SER A 33 -22.76 6.72 -24.36
CA SER A 33 -22.75 5.62 -23.38
C SER A 33 -22.22 6.06 -22.01
N SER A 34 -22.98 5.77 -20.94
CA SER A 34 -22.53 5.97 -19.55
C SER A 34 -21.38 5.05 -19.16
N SER A 35 -21.35 3.80 -19.63
CA SER A 35 -20.22 2.92 -19.31
C SER A 35 -18.93 3.47 -19.91
N MET A 36 -19.00 4.01 -21.13
CA MET A 36 -17.87 4.69 -21.75
C MET A 36 -17.45 5.95 -20.98
N LEU A 37 -18.40 6.72 -20.45
CA LEU A 37 -18.08 7.90 -19.64
C LEU A 37 -17.39 7.50 -18.33
N ALA A 38 -17.92 6.52 -17.61
CA ALA A 38 -17.31 6.01 -16.38
C ALA A 38 -15.89 5.49 -16.63
N GLU A 39 -15.68 4.74 -17.71
CA GLU A 39 -14.36 4.26 -18.12
C GLU A 39 -13.41 5.40 -18.51
N ALA A 40 -13.91 6.44 -19.18
CA ALA A 40 -13.09 7.59 -19.53
C ALA A 40 -12.67 8.39 -18.29
N VAL A 41 -13.60 8.66 -17.37
CA VAL A 41 -13.32 9.35 -16.11
C VAL A 41 -12.40 8.53 -15.22
N HIS A 42 -12.57 7.20 -15.19
CA HIS A 42 -11.64 6.31 -14.50
C HIS A 42 -10.22 6.41 -15.05
N SER A 43 -10.03 6.35 -16.38
CA SER A 43 -8.68 6.49 -16.98
C SER A 43 -8.06 7.88 -16.78
N VAL A 44 -8.87 8.94 -16.67
CA VAL A 44 -8.40 10.27 -16.27
C VAL A 44 -7.95 10.28 -14.82
N ALA A 45 -8.74 9.70 -13.91
CA ALA A 45 -8.40 9.58 -12.49
C ALA A 45 -7.11 8.78 -12.31
N ASP A 46 -6.96 7.66 -13.01
CA ASP A 46 -5.76 6.81 -12.98
C ASP A 46 -4.50 7.56 -13.45
N SER A 47 -4.59 8.29 -14.56
CA SER A 47 -3.49 9.14 -15.04
C SER A 47 -3.11 10.21 -13.99
N GLY A 48 -4.11 10.77 -13.31
CA GLY A 48 -3.91 11.70 -12.19
C GLY A 48 -3.22 11.03 -10.99
N ASN A 49 -3.64 9.81 -10.64
CA ASN A 49 -3.09 9.03 -9.54
C ASN A 49 -1.61 8.73 -9.75
N GLN A 50 -1.23 8.33 -10.96
CA GLN A 50 0.18 8.14 -11.33
C GLN A 50 0.99 9.43 -11.12
N GLY A 51 0.44 10.59 -11.52
CA GLY A 51 1.04 11.89 -11.25
C GLY A 51 1.21 12.19 -9.75
N LEU A 52 0.20 11.86 -8.94
CA LEU A 52 0.24 12.01 -7.48
C LEU A 52 1.30 11.10 -6.84
N LEU A 53 1.41 9.84 -7.25
CA LEU A 53 2.43 8.92 -6.75
C LEU A 53 3.84 9.39 -7.11
N LEU A 54 4.05 9.89 -8.34
CA LEU A 54 5.33 10.47 -8.75
C LEU A 54 5.69 11.71 -7.91
N LEU A 55 4.70 12.57 -7.63
CA LEU A 55 4.90 13.73 -6.77
C LEU A 55 5.23 13.34 -5.33
N GLY A 56 4.51 12.36 -4.77
CA GLY A 56 4.77 11.81 -3.44
C GLY A 56 6.16 11.19 -3.33
N GLY A 57 6.56 10.39 -4.32
CA GLY A 57 7.90 9.82 -4.41
C GLY A 57 9.00 10.88 -4.51
N LYS A 58 8.75 11.99 -5.23
CA LYS A 58 9.68 13.13 -5.30
C LYS A 58 9.76 13.89 -3.97
N ARG A 59 8.63 14.17 -3.33
CA ARG A 59 8.60 14.87 -2.03
C ARG A 59 9.21 14.05 -0.91
N ALA A 60 9.04 12.74 -0.93
CA ALA A 60 9.60 11.85 0.07
C ALA A 60 11.14 11.81 0.09
N LYS A 61 11.79 12.21 -1.00
CA LYS A 61 13.26 12.31 -1.09
C LYS A 61 13.81 13.61 -0.52
N ARG A 62 12.96 14.51 -0.02
CA ARG A 62 13.40 15.75 0.60
C ARG A 62 14.15 15.44 1.91
N ALA A 63 15.26 16.14 2.11
CA ALA A 63 16.06 16.02 3.34
C ALA A 63 15.26 16.47 4.58
N ALA A 64 15.64 15.93 5.74
CA ALA A 64 15.08 16.33 7.02
C ALA A 64 15.30 17.83 7.32
N THR A 65 14.33 18.43 8.00
CA THR A 65 14.37 19.81 8.49
C THR A 65 14.12 19.82 9.99
N PRO A 66 14.36 20.94 10.70
CA PRO A 66 14.03 21.04 12.13
C PRO A 66 12.55 20.74 12.44
N GLU A 67 11.64 21.11 11.54
CA GLU A 67 10.20 20.81 11.66
C GLU A 67 9.87 19.34 11.38
N HIS A 68 10.69 18.67 10.56
CA HIS A 68 10.54 17.27 10.17
C HIS A 68 11.87 16.53 10.37
N PRO A 69 12.26 16.22 11.62
CA PRO A 69 13.59 15.69 11.95
C PRO A 69 13.85 14.30 11.37
N PHE A 70 12.79 13.53 11.12
CA PHE A 70 12.85 12.21 10.46
C PHE A 70 12.71 12.28 8.94
N GLY A 71 12.69 13.47 8.36
CA GLY A 71 12.52 13.65 6.92
C GLY A 71 11.06 13.49 6.45
N TYR A 72 10.93 13.30 5.14
CA TYR A 72 9.64 13.34 4.44
C TYR A 72 9.21 11.98 3.88
N GLY A 73 9.83 10.87 4.29
CA GLY A 73 9.56 9.53 3.75
C GLY A 73 8.07 9.16 3.71
N ARG A 74 7.31 9.58 4.73
CA ARG A 74 5.85 9.37 4.86
C ARG A 74 5.00 10.10 3.81
N GLU A 75 5.53 11.05 3.05
CA GLU A 75 4.82 11.70 1.95
C GLU A 75 4.27 10.66 0.96
N ARG A 76 4.99 9.57 0.69
CA ARG A 76 4.49 8.48 -0.17
C ARG A 76 3.17 7.89 0.33
N TYR A 77 3.03 7.69 1.65
CA TYR A 77 1.79 7.19 2.26
C TYR A 77 0.66 8.20 2.15
N ILE A 78 0.96 9.48 2.35
CA ILE A 78 -0.02 10.56 2.24
C ILE A 78 -0.57 10.63 0.81
N TYR A 79 0.31 10.62 -0.19
CA TYR A 79 -0.10 10.68 -1.59
C TYR A 79 -0.86 9.42 -2.03
N ALA A 80 -0.47 8.22 -1.57
CA ALA A 80 -1.24 7.00 -1.81
C ALA A 80 -2.65 7.05 -1.18
N PHE A 81 -2.78 7.69 0.00
CA PHE A 81 -4.08 7.89 0.60
C PHE A 81 -4.93 8.90 -0.18
N ILE A 82 -4.33 9.99 -0.69
CA ILE A 82 -5.01 10.93 -1.59
C ILE A 82 -5.50 10.22 -2.85
N VAL A 83 -4.69 9.32 -3.44
CA VAL A 83 -5.09 8.48 -4.57
C VAL A 83 -6.36 7.68 -4.25
N SER A 84 -6.45 7.05 -3.08
CA SER A 84 -7.67 6.35 -2.66
C SER A 84 -8.90 7.27 -2.61
N ILE A 85 -8.74 8.52 -2.18
CA ILE A 85 -9.83 9.50 -2.11
C ILE A 85 -10.27 9.92 -3.52
N VAL A 86 -9.32 10.17 -4.42
CA VAL A 86 -9.60 10.53 -5.82
C VAL A 86 -10.31 9.39 -6.54
N LEU A 87 -9.84 8.15 -6.37
CA LEU A 87 -10.45 6.97 -6.96
C LEU A 87 -11.87 6.73 -6.43
N PHE A 88 -12.07 6.89 -5.12
CA PHE A 88 -13.39 6.78 -4.50
C PHE A 88 -14.36 7.84 -5.05
N SER A 89 -13.92 9.10 -5.13
CA SER A 89 -14.78 10.24 -5.48
C SER A 89 -14.98 10.37 -7.00
N ILE A 90 -13.94 10.76 -7.73
CA ILE A 90 -13.99 11.05 -9.17
C ILE A 90 -14.19 9.76 -9.97
N GLY A 91 -13.66 8.63 -9.51
CA GLY A 91 -13.90 7.34 -10.14
C GLY A 91 -15.25 6.75 -9.74
N GLY A 92 -15.33 6.24 -8.50
CA GLY A 92 -16.44 5.42 -8.04
C GLY A 92 -17.77 6.15 -7.86
N LEU A 93 -17.82 7.19 -7.02
CA LEU A 93 -19.05 7.92 -6.74
C LEU A 93 -19.63 8.62 -7.97
N PHE A 94 -18.77 9.18 -8.82
CA PHE A 94 -19.20 9.75 -10.09
C PHE A 94 -19.88 8.70 -10.98
N ALA A 95 -19.29 7.51 -11.14
CA ALA A 95 -19.87 6.44 -11.94
C ALA A 95 -21.22 5.96 -11.36
N LEU A 96 -21.33 5.85 -10.03
CA LEU A 96 -22.61 5.51 -9.38
C LEU A 96 -23.67 6.59 -9.59
N TYR A 97 -23.29 7.87 -9.50
CA TYR A 97 -24.18 8.98 -9.78
C TYR A 97 -24.68 8.94 -11.24
N GLU A 98 -23.76 8.76 -12.19
CA GLU A 98 -24.09 8.67 -13.62
C GLU A 98 -25.02 7.48 -13.91
N ALA A 99 -24.75 6.33 -13.29
CA ALA A 99 -25.59 5.14 -13.41
C ALA A 99 -27.02 5.39 -12.88
N TRP A 100 -27.14 6.03 -11.72
CA TRP A 100 -28.44 6.40 -11.15
C TRP A 100 -29.19 7.38 -12.06
N HIS A 101 -28.51 8.42 -12.55
CA HIS A 101 -29.10 9.45 -13.39
C HIS A 101 -29.58 8.90 -14.75
N LYS A 102 -28.84 7.96 -15.34
CA LYS A 102 -29.20 7.33 -16.62
C LYS A 102 -30.14 6.13 -16.50
N TRP A 103 -30.45 5.65 -15.28
CA TRP A 103 -31.30 4.47 -15.09
C TRP A 103 -32.70 4.61 -15.71
N ASP A 104 -33.27 5.82 -15.64
CA ASP A 104 -34.60 6.13 -16.19
C ASP A 104 -34.57 6.54 -17.66
N HIS A 105 -33.37 6.78 -18.22
CA HIS A 105 -33.17 7.06 -19.64
C HIS A 105 -33.11 5.75 -20.44
N LYS A 106 -34.26 5.29 -20.92
CA LYS A 106 -34.39 4.00 -21.63
C LYS A 106 -33.79 3.98 -23.04
N GLU A 107 -33.44 5.15 -23.57
CA GLU A 107 -32.91 5.26 -24.93
C GLU A 107 -31.55 4.57 -25.03
N GLY A 108 -31.43 3.58 -25.91
CA GLY A 108 -30.16 2.95 -26.23
C GLY A 108 -29.21 3.88 -27.00
N ILE A 109 -28.02 3.36 -27.33
CA ILE A 109 -26.99 4.08 -28.08
C ILE A 109 -27.52 4.40 -29.50
N LYS A 110 -27.81 5.67 -29.78
CA LYS A 110 -28.48 6.10 -31.03
C LYS A 110 -27.57 6.15 -32.25
N SER A 111 -26.28 6.44 -32.07
CA SER A 111 -25.29 6.59 -33.15
C SER A 111 -23.95 5.95 -32.75
N TRP A 112 -23.11 5.61 -33.74
CA TRP A 112 -21.76 5.03 -33.52
C TRP A 112 -21.75 3.76 -32.66
N HIS A 113 -22.73 2.87 -32.86
CA HIS A 113 -23.02 1.71 -32.01
C HIS A 113 -21.81 0.80 -31.75
N TRP A 114 -20.96 0.61 -32.76
CA TRP A 114 -19.77 -0.25 -32.66
C TRP A 114 -18.51 0.44 -32.11
N LEU A 115 -18.49 1.78 -32.05
CA LEU A 115 -17.31 2.53 -31.63
C LEU A 115 -16.96 2.27 -30.15
N PRO A 116 -17.90 2.32 -29.18
CA PRO A 116 -17.64 1.93 -27.80
C PRO A 116 -17.04 0.53 -27.68
N VAL A 117 -17.62 -0.45 -28.39
CA VAL A 117 -17.16 -1.84 -28.36
C VAL A 117 -15.72 -1.94 -28.87
N ALA A 118 -15.41 -1.32 -30.01
CA ALA A 118 -14.07 -1.33 -30.58
C ALA A 118 -13.04 -0.69 -29.64
N VAL A 119 -13.38 0.45 -29.02
CA VAL A 119 -12.49 1.14 -28.08
C VAL A 119 -12.30 0.33 -26.80
N LEU A 120 -13.35 -0.30 -26.26
CA LEU A 120 -13.25 -1.16 -25.07
C LEU A 120 -12.38 -2.38 -25.34
N VAL A 121 -12.55 -3.06 -26.48
CA VAL A 121 -11.70 -4.21 -26.84
C VAL A 121 -10.24 -3.80 -27.02
N ALA A 122 -9.98 -2.68 -27.70
CA ALA A 122 -8.62 -2.16 -27.83
C ALA A 122 -8.01 -1.80 -26.46
N ALA A 123 -8.79 -1.16 -25.58
CA ALA A 123 -8.38 -0.84 -24.22
C ALA A 123 -8.07 -2.11 -23.41
N ILE A 124 -8.91 -3.14 -23.47
CA ILE A 124 -8.66 -4.43 -22.78
C ILE A 124 -7.33 -5.03 -23.22
N ILE A 125 -7.02 -5.01 -24.52
CA ILE A 125 -5.77 -5.54 -25.05
C ILE A 125 -4.57 -4.75 -24.49
N MET A 126 -4.62 -3.41 -24.57
CA MET A 126 -3.54 -2.55 -24.07
C MET A 126 -3.35 -2.71 -22.56
N GLU A 127 -4.43 -2.67 -21.80
CA GLU A 127 -4.43 -2.81 -20.34
C GLU A 127 -3.93 -4.20 -19.93
N SER A 128 -4.29 -5.25 -20.67
CA SER A 128 -3.79 -6.61 -20.42
C SER A 128 -2.27 -6.71 -20.60
N PHE A 129 -1.69 -5.98 -21.56
CA PHE A 129 -0.24 -5.90 -21.73
C PHE A 129 0.43 -5.11 -20.59
N SER A 130 -0.17 -4.00 -20.17
CA SER A 130 0.30 -3.19 -19.04
C SER A 130 0.30 -4.02 -17.75
N PHE A 131 -0.86 -4.60 -17.40
CA PHE A 131 -1.04 -5.41 -16.20
C PHE A 131 -0.11 -6.63 -16.18
N ARG A 132 0.07 -7.32 -17.31
CA ARG A 132 1.02 -8.44 -17.41
C ARG A 132 2.45 -7.98 -17.13
N THR A 133 2.82 -6.79 -17.58
CA THR A 133 4.13 -6.20 -17.32
C THR A 133 4.29 -5.85 -15.84
N ALA A 134 3.29 -5.20 -15.25
CA ALA A 134 3.26 -4.88 -13.81
C ALA A 134 3.35 -6.15 -12.94
N ILE A 135 2.64 -7.22 -13.31
CA ILE A 135 2.74 -8.54 -12.66
C ILE A 135 4.16 -9.10 -12.75
N LYS A 136 4.79 -9.02 -13.92
CA LYS A 136 6.14 -9.56 -14.13
C LYS A 136 7.15 -8.83 -13.26
N GLU A 137 7.13 -7.49 -13.26
CA GLU A 137 7.99 -6.66 -12.39
C GLU A 137 7.73 -6.94 -10.91
N SER A 138 6.46 -7.05 -10.53
CA SER A 138 6.07 -7.34 -9.14
C SER A 138 6.50 -8.74 -8.70
N ASN A 139 6.50 -9.73 -9.59
CA ASN A 139 6.97 -11.09 -9.27
C ASN A 139 8.47 -11.15 -8.96
N HIS A 140 9.29 -10.26 -9.54
CA HIS A 140 10.70 -10.15 -9.17
C HIS A 140 10.90 -9.73 -7.71
N ILE A 141 9.93 -9.01 -7.14
CA ILE A 141 9.97 -8.50 -5.76
C ILE A 141 9.20 -9.45 -4.81
N ARG A 142 8.05 -9.97 -5.25
CA ARG A 142 7.15 -10.85 -4.48
C ARG A 142 7.80 -12.17 -4.09
N GLY A 143 8.67 -12.71 -4.94
CA GLY A 143 9.22 -14.06 -4.78
C GLY A 143 8.09 -15.09 -4.65
N ASN A 144 8.13 -15.91 -3.60
CA ASN A 144 7.17 -17.00 -3.36
C ASN A 144 5.94 -16.58 -2.53
N GLN A 145 5.80 -15.32 -2.15
CA GLN A 145 4.66 -14.88 -1.32
C GLN A 145 3.35 -14.87 -2.11
N SER A 146 2.22 -15.23 -1.49
CA SER A 146 0.90 -15.06 -2.13
C SER A 146 0.59 -13.59 -2.46
N TRP A 147 -0.17 -13.31 -3.52
CA TRP A 147 -0.56 -11.94 -3.90
C TRP A 147 -1.24 -11.15 -2.80
N VAL A 148 -2.19 -11.76 -2.07
CA VAL A 148 -2.89 -11.09 -0.96
C VAL A 148 -1.89 -10.67 0.12
N ARG A 149 -0.95 -11.55 0.47
CA ARG A 149 0.11 -11.23 1.42
C ARG A 149 1.03 -10.13 0.90
N PHE A 150 1.41 -10.17 -0.37
CA PHE A 150 2.27 -9.15 -0.99
C PHE A 150 1.65 -7.76 -0.94
N ILE A 151 0.38 -7.63 -1.34
CA ILE A 151 -0.37 -6.36 -1.31
C ILE A 151 -0.49 -5.83 0.13
N ARG A 152 -0.87 -6.67 1.09
CA ARG A 152 -1.04 -6.27 2.51
C ARG A 152 0.25 -5.96 3.25
N ARG A 153 1.37 -6.56 2.85
CA ARG A 153 2.67 -6.39 3.53
C ARG A 153 3.58 -5.38 2.87
N ALA A 154 3.28 -4.99 1.63
CA ALA A 154 4.06 -4.01 0.92
C ALA A 154 4.07 -2.68 1.67
N LYS A 155 5.25 -2.30 2.19
CA LYS A 155 5.47 -1.00 2.82
C LYS A 155 5.59 0.12 1.80
N ALA A 156 5.89 -0.21 0.54
CA ALA A 156 5.83 0.73 -0.57
C ALA A 156 4.41 0.70 -1.18
N PRO A 157 3.60 1.76 -1.03
CA PRO A 157 2.22 1.76 -1.50
C PRO A 157 2.11 1.78 -3.04
N GLU A 158 3.16 2.19 -3.76
CA GLU A 158 3.11 2.45 -5.19
C GLU A 158 2.75 1.19 -6.00
N LEU A 159 3.42 0.06 -5.73
CA LEU A 159 3.20 -1.18 -6.48
C LEU A 159 1.82 -1.82 -6.22
N PRO A 160 1.38 -1.99 -4.95
CA PRO A 160 0.03 -2.47 -4.66
C PRO A 160 -1.08 -1.60 -5.26
N VAL A 161 -0.92 -0.27 -5.20
CA VAL A 161 -1.87 0.69 -5.79
C VAL A 161 -1.99 0.45 -7.29
N VAL A 162 -0.88 0.47 -8.03
CA VAL A 162 -0.88 0.25 -9.49
C VAL A 162 -1.47 -1.12 -9.85
N LEU A 163 -1.13 -2.18 -9.13
CA LEU A 163 -1.68 -3.51 -9.42
C LEU A 163 -3.19 -3.60 -9.19
N LEU A 164 -3.69 -2.98 -8.12
CA LEU A 164 -5.12 -2.95 -7.80
C LEU A 164 -5.88 -2.07 -8.80
N GLU A 165 -5.28 -0.96 -9.23
CA GLU A 165 -5.82 -0.08 -10.26
C GLU A 165 -5.91 -0.79 -11.61
N ASP A 166 -4.82 -1.36 -12.13
CA ASP A 166 -4.80 -2.08 -13.41
C ASP A 166 -5.79 -3.28 -13.42
N PHE A 167 -5.85 -4.02 -12.30
CA PHE A 167 -6.83 -5.09 -12.15
C PHE A 167 -8.26 -4.55 -12.18
N GLY A 168 -8.52 -3.45 -11.46
CA GLY A 168 -9.78 -2.74 -11.45
C GLY A 168 -10.19 -2.26 -12.85
N ALA A 169 -9.25 -1.67 -13.59
CA ALA A 169 -9.46 -1.18 -14.94
C ALA A 169 -9.87 -2.32 -15.89
N LEU A 170 -9.19 -3.48 -15.82
CA LEU A 170 -9.55 -4.64 -16.64
C LEU A 170 -10.95 -5.17 -16.33
N VAL A 171 -11.29 -5.31 -15.04
CA VAL A 171 -12.63 -5.78 -14.65
C VAL A 171 -13.70 -4.74 -14.99
N GLY A 172 -13.40 -3.45 -14.83
CA GLY A 172 -14.26 -2.33 -15.22
C GLY A 172 -14.55 -2.33 -16.72
N LEU A 173 -13.53 -2.50 -17.55
CA LEU A 173 -13.66 -2.64 -19.01
C LEU A 173 -14.56 -3.83 -19.40
N VAL A 174 -14.48 -4.95 -18.69
CA VAL A 174 -15.37 -6.10 -18.92
C VAL A 174 -16.82 -5.75 -18.56
N PHE A 175 -17.05 -5.05 -17.44
CA PHE A 175 -18.39 -4.57 -17.07
C PHE A 175 -18.94 -3.55 -18.06
N ALA A 176 -18.10 -2.64 -18.56
CA ALA A 176 -18.47 -1.69 -19.60
C ALA A 176 -18.85 -2.41 -20.89
N LEU A 177 -18.05 -3.40 -21.31
CA LEU A 177 -18.31 -4.17 -22.52
C LEU A 177 -19.61 -4.97 -22.39
N PHE A 178 -19.88 -5.53 -21.22
CA PHE A 178 -21.15 -6.18 -20.91
C PHE A 178 -22.33 -5.20 -20.99
N GLY A 179 -22.26 -4.04 -20.32
CA GLY A 179 -23.34 -3.05 -20.30
C GLY A 179 -23.66 -2.48 -21.69
N VAL A 180 -22.62 -2.09 -22.43
CA VAL A 180 -22.73 -1.63 -23.82
C VAL A 180 -23.25 -2.74 -24.72
N GLY A 181 -22.66 -3.94 -24.67
CA GLY A 181 -23.05 -5.07 -25.51
C GLY A 181 -24.51 -5.47 -25.32
N MET A 182 -24.96 -5.56 -24.07
CA MET A 182 -26.36 -5.85 -23.76
C MET A 182 -27.30 -4.72 -24.21
N THR A 183 -26.88 -3.46 -24.12
CA THR A 183 -27.64 -2.32 -24.65
C THR A 183 -27.81 -2.41 -26.16
N LEU A 184 -26.78 -2.82 -26.89
CA LEU A 184 -26.84 -2.99 -28.34
C LEU A 184 -27.73 -4.17 -28.76
N ILE A 185 -27.67 -5.29 -28.02
CA ILE A 185 -28.47 -6.49 -28.34
C ILE A 185 -29.95 -6.28 -28.00
N THR A 186 -30.24 -5.65 -26.86
CA THR A 186 -31.62 -5.51 -26.35
C THR A 186 -32.29 -4.20 -26.74
N GLY A 187 -31.51 -3.21 -27.19
CA GLY A 187 -31.97 -1.84 -27.43
C GLY A 187 -32.31 -1.05 -26.15
N ASN A 188 -32.05 -1.60 -24.97
CA ASN A 188 -32.44 -1.01 -23.68
C ASN A 188 -31.23 -0.38 -22.97
N GLY A 189 -31.21 0.95 -22.85
CA GLY A 189 -30.14 1.72 -22.21
C GLY A 189 -29.89 1.40 -20.73
N ARG A 190 -30.82 0.71 -20.05
CA ARG A 190 -30.64 0.28 -18.65
C ARG A 190 -29.46 -0.66 -18.44
N TRP A 191 -29.07 -1.42 -19.45
CA TRP A 191 -27.90 -2.29 -19.35
C TRP A 191 -26.60 -1.50 -19.29
N ASP A 192 -26.52 -0.38 -20.02
CA ASP A 192 -25.39 0.54 -19.96
C ASP A 192 -25.31 1.21 -18.58
N ALA A 193 -26.45 1.62 -18.02
CA ALA A 193 -26.53 2.12 -16.65
C ALA A 193 -26.12 1.04 -15.62
N ALA A 194 -26.52 -0.23 -15.81
CA ALA A 194 -26.12 -1.34 -14.95
C ALA A 194 -24.60 -1.59 -15.01
N GLY A 195 -24.01 -1.60 -16.21
CA GLY A 195 -22.55 -1.71 -16.37
C GLY A 195 -21.81 -0.57 -15.68
N THR A 196 -22.30 0.65 -15.84
CA THR A 196 -21.79 1.85 -15.16
C THR A 196 -21.85 1.71 -13.63
N ALA A 197 -22.97 1.19 -13.09
CA ALA A 197 -23.11 0.95 -11.65
C ALA A 197 -22.10 -0.10 -11.14
N MET A 198 -21.89 -1.18 -11.92
CA MET A 198 -20.92 -2.22 -11.57
C MET A 198 -19.49 -1.67 -11.53
N ILE A 199 -19.11 -0.80 -12.47
CA ILE A 199 -17.84 -0.08 -12.46
C ILE A 199 -17.74 0.80 -11.21
N GLY A 200 -18.77 1.59 -10.91
CA GLY A 200 -18.79 2.45 -9.73
C GLY A 200 -18.59 1.68 -8.41
N LEU A 201 -19.31 0.56 -8.24
CA LEU A 201 -19.16 -0.32 -7.07
C LEU A 201 -17.76 -0.93 -6.97
N LEU A 202 -17.19 -1.35 -8.10
CA LEU A 202 -15.84 -1.89 -8.18
C LEU A 202 -14.81 -0.84 -7.72
N LEU A 203 -14.86 0.37 -8.27
CA LEU A 203 -13.93 1.44 -7.94
C LEU A 203 -14.06 1.88 -6.49
N VAL A 204 -15.28 1.98 -5.95
CA VAL A 204 -15.50 2.24 -4.52
C VAL A 204 -14.85 1.14 -3.66
N THR A 205 -15.02 -0.12 -4.05
CA THR A 205 -14.44 -1.26 -3.31
C THR A 205 -12.91 -1.20 -3.31
N ILE A 206 -12.29 -0.98 -4.48
CA ILE A 206 -10.84 -0.85 -4.61
C ILE A 206 -10.34 0.33 -3.79
N ALA A 207 -10.99 1.48 -3.88
CA ALA A 207 -10.62 2.66 -3.13
C ALA A 207 -10.70 2.44 -1.61
N ILE A 208 -11.72 1.74 -1.11
CA ILE A 208 -11.83 1.38 0.31
C ILE A 208 -10.67 0.47 0.72
N VAL A 209 -10.35 -0.55 -0.08
CA VAL A 209 -9.21 -1.43 0.20
C VAL A 209 -7.91 -0.62 0.27
N LEU A 210 -7.63 0.23 -0.73
CA LEU A 210 -6.45 1.09 -0.72
C LEU A 210 -6.40 2.04 0.48
N ALA A 211 -7.53 2.64 0.84
CA ALA A 211 -7.61 3.54 1.99
C ALA A 211 -7.31 2.81 3.31
N VAL A 212 -7.84 1.60 3.49
CA VAL A 212 -7.61 0.78 4.70
C VAL A 212 -6.15 0.36 4.81
N GLU A 213 -5.55 -0.14 3.72
CA GLU A 213 -4.15 -0.59 3.70
C GLU A 213 -3.18 0.60 3.84
N THR A 214 -3.49 1.76 3.26
CA THR A 214 -2.62 2.94 3.39
C THR A 214 -2.75 3.61 4.77
N LYS A 215 -3.92 3.49 5.41
CA LYS A 215 -4.17 4.07 6.75
C LYS A 215 -3.21 3.50 7.79
N SER A 216 -2.94 2.20 7.80
CA SER A 216 -2.03 1.61 8.78
C SER A 216 -0.60 2.10 8.60
N LEU A 217 -0.13 2.24 7.36
CA LEU A 217 1.17 2.83 7.03
C LEU A 217 1.29 4.29 7.50
N LEU A 218 0.21 5.06 7.43
CA LEU A 218 0.17 6.45 7.92
C LEU A 218 0.23 6.55 9.45
N LEU A 219 -0.49 5.67 10.16
CA LEU A 219 -0.42 5.58 11.61
C LEU A 219 0.99 5.17 12.08
N GLY A 220 1.65 4.36 11.25
CA GLY A 220 3.00 3.89 11.49
C GLY A 220 2.99 2.45 11.96
N GLU A 221 3.51 1.58 11.10
CA GLU A 221 3.64 0.16 11.39
C GLU A 221 5.01 -0.16 11.98
N GLY A 222 5.05 -1.19 12.83
CA GLY A 222 6.31 -1.77 13.29
C GLY A 222 6.94 -2.68 12.25
N ALA A 223 8.18 -3.07 12.51
CA ALA A 223 8.96 -3.99 11.69
C ALA A 223 8.22 -5.32 11.47
N GLU A 224 8.45 -5.97 10.33
CA GLU A 224 7.91 -7.32 10.12
C GLU A 224 8.51 -8.33 11.11
N ALA A 225 7.79 -9.41 11.41
CA ALA A 225 8.27 -10.43 12.35
C ALA A 225 9.66 -11.00 12.01
N SER A 226 10.01 -11.11 10.72
CA SER A 226 11.34 -11.54 10.28
C SER A 226 12.42 -10.49 10.53
N GLU A 227 12.10 -9.21 10.33
CA GLU A 227 13.03 -8.10 10.60
C GLU A 227 13.19 -7.90 12.10
N LEU A 228 12.10 -7.96 12.85
CA LEU A 228 12.09 -7.90 14.31
C LEU A 228 12.99 -9.00 14.90
N ALA A 229 12.81 -10.26 14.46
CA ALA A 229 13.66 -11.36 14.90
C ALA A 229 15.12 -11.20 14.49
N ALA A 230 15.40 -10.60 13.33
CA ALA A 230 16.76 -10.30 12.89
C ALA A 230 17.42 -9.21 13.76
N ILE A 231 16.67 -8.17 14.11
CA ILE A 231 17.11 -7.11 15.03
C ILE A 231 17.36 -7.69 16.43
N GLU A 232 16.43 -8.49 16.95
CA GLU A 232 16.58 -9.14 18.26
C GLU A 232 17.85 -9.99 18.32
N ARG A 233 18.08 -10.83 17.31
CA ARG A 233 19.32 -11.62 17.21
C ARG A 233 20.55 -10.72 17.14
N ALA A 234 20.54 -9.69 16.28
CA ALA A 234 21.67 -8.78 16.14
C ALA A 234 22.01 -8.04 17.44
N VAL A 235 21.02 -7.78 18.30
CA VAL A 235 21.22 -7.17 19.61
C VAL A 235 21.88 -8.16 20.58
N ILE A 236 21.39 -9.39 20.68
CA ILE A 236 21.81 -10.37 21.70
C ILE A 236 23.00 -11.26 21.31
N ASP A 237 23.47 -11.22 20.06
CA ASP A 237 24.54 -12.10 19.54
C ASP A 237 25.94 -11.76 20.09
N GLY A 238 26.07 -10.85 21.06
CA GLY A 238 27.34 -10.31 21.51
C GLY A 238 27.33 -10.02 23.01
N PRO A 239 28.52 -9.87 23.62
CA PRO A 239 28.64 -9.71 25.08
C PRO A 239 28.19 -8.34 25.58
N GLU A 240 27.91 -7.38 24.69
CA GLU A 240 27.56 -6.01 25.08
C GLU A 240 26.16 -5.89 25.70
N VAL A 241 25.28 -6.86 25.44
CA VAL A 241 23.87 -6.82 25.85
C VAL A 241 23.49 -8.16 26.47
N GLU A 242 23.01 -8.13 27.70
CA GLU A 242 22.51 -9.33 28.38
C GLU A 242 21.12 -9.72 27.89
N ARG A 243 20.26 -8.71 27.70
CA ARG A 243 18.89 -8.90 27.20
C ARG A 243 18.28 -7.61 26.69
N ILE A 244 17.24 -7.75 25.88
CA ILE A 244 16.34 -6.65 25.51
C ILE A 244 15.28 -6.53 26.61
N ILE A 245 15.11 -5.32 27.16
CA ILE A 245 14.07 -5.02 28.15
C ILE A 245 12.75 -4.74 27.41
N HIS A 246 12.79 -3.80 26.47
CA HIS A 246 11.70 -3.58 25.53
C HIS A 246 12.23 -2.99 24.23
N MET A 247 11.49 -3.19 23.13
CA MET A 247 11.84 -2.63 21.82
C MET A 247 10.57 -2.21 21.09
N LYS A 248 10.61 -1.02 20.49
CA LYS A 248 9.60 -0.50 19.60
C LYS A 248 10.25 -0.18 18.26
N THR A 249 9.55 -0.53 17.19
CA THR A 249 9.98 -0.27 15.82
C THR A 249 8.90 0.49 15.08
N LEU A 250 9.31 1.31 14.12
CA LEU A 250 8.40 2.18 13.39
C LEU A 250 8.95 2.49 12.00
N TYR A 251 8.18 2.22 10.94
CA TYR A 251 8.54 2.72 9.62
C TYR A 251 8.37 4.25 9.55
N LEU A 252 9.45 4.92 9.14
CA LEU A 252 9.48 6.35 8.82
C LEU A 252 9.27 6.58 7.31
N GLY A 253 9.43 5.54 6.51
CA GLY A 253 9.12 5.46 5.09
C GLY A 253 9.29 4.01 4.60
N PRO A 254 9.03 3.71 3.32
CA PRO A 254 9.08 2.34 2.81
C PRO A 254 10.47 1.69 2.96
N GLU A 255 11.53 2.51 2.91
CA GLU A 255 12.92 2.06 2.98
C GLU A 255 13.65 2.55 4.25
N GLU A 256 12.90 2.99 5.27
CA GLU A 256 13.47 3.56 6.49
C GLU A 256 12.70 3.12 7.74
N LEU A 257 13.39 2.37 8.59
CA LEU A 257 12.91 1.82 9.84
C LEU A 257 13.62 2.50 11.01
N MET A 258 12.83 2.91 12.00
CA MET A 258 13.29 3.33 13.32
C MET A 258 13.27 2.15 14.27
N VAL A 259 14.34 1.99 15.04
CA VAL A 259 14.46 1.02 16.14
C VAL A 259 14.75 1.79 17.42
N ALA A 260 13.85 1.73 18.38
CA ALA A 260 14.06 2.26 19.72
C ALA A 260 14.01 1.09 20.71
N ALA A 261 15.13 0.78 21.35
CA ALA A 261 15.23 -0.34 22.26
C ALA A 261 15.87 0.08 23.57
N LYS A 262 15.32 -0.45 24.65
CA LYS A 262 15.93 -0.42 25.97
C LYS A 262 16.61 -1.75 26.22
N ILE A 263 17.90 -1.71 26.49
CA ILE A 263 18.76 -2.90 26.56
C ILE A 263 19.42 -2.99 27.93
N ALA A 264 19.41 -4.19 28.49
CA ALA A 264 20.15 -4.49 29.70
C ALA A 264 21.62 -4.71 29.34
N VAL A 265 22.50 -3.92 29.92
CA VAL A 265 23.95 -4.01 29.71
C VAL A 265 24.62 -4.62 30.94
N PRO A 266 25.70 -5.39 30.77
CA PRO A 266 26.49 -5.87 31.90
C PRO A 266 27.15 -4.70 32.64
N GLU A 267 27.78 -4.97 33.78
CA GLU A 267 28.58 -3.95 34.46
C GLU A 267 29.77 -3.53 33.59
N TRP A 268 29.90 -2.22 33.35
CA TRP A 268 31.01 -1.60 32.62
C TRP A 268 31.83 -0.72 33.57
N GLU A 269 33.16 -0.74 33.42
CA GLU A 269 34.05 0.06 34.26
C GLU A 269 33.92 1.57 34.01
N ASN A 270 33.58 1.97 32.78
CA ASN A 270 33.46 3.37 32.39
C ASN A 270 32.45 3.59 31.25
N ALA A 271 31.98 4.83 31.13
CA ALA A 271 30.98 5.22 30.14
C ALA A 271 31.49 5.16 28.69
N HIS A 272 32.80 5.28 28.47
CA HIS A 272 33.40 5.22 27.13
C HIS A 272 33.30 3.81 26.54
N ASP A 273 33.52 2.79 27.36
CA ASP A 273 33.45 1.39 26.92
C ASP A 273 32.02 0.94 26.68
N LEU A 274 31.08 1.37 27.53
CA LEU A 274 29.65 1.23 27.28
C LEU A 274 29.24 1.87 25.94
N ALA A 275 29.66 3.11 25.67
CA ALA A 275 29.34 3.79 24.42
C ALA A 275 29.93 3.07 23.18
N ARG A 276 31.14 2.52 23.30
CA ARG A 276 31.72 1.66 22.24
C ARG A 276 30.89 0.39 22.03
N GLY A 277 30.45 -0.27 23.10
CA GLY A 277 29.60 -1.45 23.03
C GLY A 277 28.28 -1.16 22.32
N ILE A 278 27.61 -0.05 22.67
CA ILE A 278 26.38 0.40 22.00
C ILE A 278 26.60 0.59 20.49
N ASN A 279 27.70 1.25 20.08
CA ASN A 279 28.02 1.45 18.67
C ASN A 279 28.24 0.11 17.91
N VAL A 280 28.81 -0.90 18.57
CA VAL A 280 28.97 -2.25 18.00
C VAL A 280 27.60 -2.89 17.78
N VAL A 281 26.69 -2.79 18.74
CA VAL A 281 25.32 -3.29 18.61
C VAL A 281 24.59 -2.59 17.48
N GLU A 282 24.67 -1.26 17.38
CA GLU A 282 24.06 -0.50 16.29
C GLU A 282 24.59 -0.95 14.91
N ALA A 283 25.90 -1.16 14.79
CA ALA A 283 26.51 -1.63 13.56
C ALA A 283 25.99 -3.04 13.17
N ARG A 284 25.83 -3.94 14.14
CA ARG A 284 25.24 -5.27 13.91
C ARG A 284 23.78 -5.19 13.46
N ILE A 285 22.97 -4.34 14.08
CA ILE A 285 21.58 -4.10 13.66
C ILE A 285 21.54 -3.60 12.21
N ARG A 286 22.37 -2.62 11.84
CA ARG A 286 22.43 -2.08 10.47
C ARG A 286 22.87 -3.12 9.46
N ALA A 287 23.79 -4.02 9.83
CA ALA A 287 24.24 -5.10 8.96
C ALA A 287 23.14 -6.15 8.75
N ALA A 288 22.38 -6.49 9.80
CA ALA A 288 21.30 -7.47 9.74
C ALA A 288 20.05 -6.93 9.02
N VAL A 289 19.70 -5.66 9.27
CA VAL A 289 18.53 -4.98 8.69
C VAL A 289 18.97 -3.61 8.15
N PRO A 290 19.40 -3.54 6.87
CA PRO A 290 19.95 -2.30 6.29
C PRO A 290 19.00 -1.09 6.28
N ILE A 291 17.69 -1.33 6.35
CA ILE A 291 16.68 -0.27 6.43
C ILE A 291 16.56 0.33 7.84
N ALA A 292 17.15 -0.27 8.88
CA ALA A 292 17.21 0.28 10.24
C ALA A 292 18.18 1.48 10.29
N ARG A 293 17.71 2.63 9.81
CA ARG A 293 18.56 3.83 9.65
C ARG A 293 18.60 4.69 10.90
N VAL A 294 17.51 4.75 11.65
CA VAL A 294 17.38 5.50 12.89
C VAL A 294 17.36 4.51 14.05
N ILE A 295 18.40 4.50 14.87
CA ILE A 295 18.53 3.55 15.98
C ILE A 295 18.74 4.35 17.27
N TYR A 296 17.95 4.04 18.29
CA TYR A 296 18.10 4.55 19.64
C TYR A 296 18.20 3.36 20.59
N LEU A 297 19.36 3.21 21.21
CA LEU A 297 19.61 2.21 22.24
C LEU A 297 19.76 2.91 23.59
N GLU A 298 18.83 2.67 24.50
CA GLU A 298 18.87 3.15 25.88
C GLU A 298 19.47 2.04 26.76
N PRO A 299 20.72 2.19 27.25
CA PRO A 299 21.30 1.22 28.17
C PRO A 299 20.66 1.36 29.57
N ASP A 300 20.38 0.24 30.21
CA ASP A 300 19.89 0.18 31.59
C ASP A 300 20.41 -1.06 32.31
N VAL A 301 20.24 -1.10 33.63
CA VAL A 301 20.50 -2.27 34.46
C VAL A 301 19.16 -2.98 34.71
N TYR A 302 19.10 -4.27 34.39
CA TYR A 302 17.85 -5.01 34.55
C TYR A 302 17.45 -5.14 36.03
N SER A 303 16.20 -4.79 36.34
CA SER A 303 15.60 -5.00 37.67
C SER A 303 14.32 -5.83 37.54
N ALA A 304 14.35 -7.06 38.06
CA ALA A 304 13.19 -7.95 38.07
C ALA A 304 12.00 -7.34 38.83
N ALA A 305 12.27 -6.66 39.96
CA ALA A 305 11.25 -5.97 40.75
C ALA A 305 10.61 -4.79 40.00
N ALA A 306 11.39 -4.03 39.21
CA ALA A 306 10.85 -2.95 38.39
C ALA A 306 10.04 -3.45 37.19
N ALA A 307 10.40 -4.63 36.65
CA ALA A 307 9.62 -5.30 35.62
C ALA A 307 8.27 -5.79 36.16
N GLU A 308 8.25 -6.42 37.33
CA GLU A 308 7.00 -6.85 38.00
C GLU A 308 6.09 -5.68 38.40
N ALA A 309 6.67 -4.54 38.78
CA ALA A 309 5.93 -3.33 39.13
C ALA A 309 5.39 -2.57 37.91
N GLY A 310 5.72 -2.99 36.68
CA GLY A 310 5.31 -2.32 35.44
C GLY A 310 5.97 -0.94 35.22
N THR A 311 6.92 -0.54 36.06
CA THR A 311 7.57 0.78 36.00
C THR A 311 8.73 0.83 34.98
N GLY A 312 9.23 -0.33 34.55
CA GLY A 312 10.24 -0.45 33.47
C GLY A 312 9.66 -0.78 32.08
N ALA A 313 8.35 -1.05 31.99
CA ALA A 313 7.69 -1.42 30.74
C ALA A 313 6.92 -0.22 30.17
N ALA A 314 7.45 0.40 29.11
CA ALA A 314 6.66 1.28 28.28
C ALA A 314 5.67 0.44 27.44
N ALA A 315 4.61 -0.08 28.09
CA ALA A 315 3.49 -0.85 27.57
C ALA A 315 3.84 -2.08 26.69
N ASP A 316 3.42 -3.26 27.16
CA ASP A 316 3.44 -4.56 26.46
C ASP A 316 3.16 -4.45 24.97
N THR A 317 4.18 -4.68 24.15
CA THR A 317 4.02 -4.99 22.71
C THR A 317 4.90 -6.15 22.25
N ALA A 318 5.36 -7.00 23.19
CA ALA A 318 6.01 -8.26 22.83
C ALA A 318 4.95 -9.30 22.42
N VAL A 319 5.26 -10.04 21.35
CA VAL A 319 4.45 -11.14 20.78
C VAL A 319 3.98 -12.10 21.88
N PRO A 320 2.73 -12.62 21.85
CA PRO A 320 2.29 -13.61 22.83
C PRO A 320 3.19 -14.85 22.77
N GLN A 321 3.79 -15.23 23.90
CA GLN A 321 4.46 -16.52 23.98
C GLN A 321 3.42 -17.66 23.92
N PRO A 322 3.73 -18.81 23.31
CA PRO A 322 2.86 -19.98 23.36
C PRO A 322 2.72 -20.43 24.82
N GLN A 323 1.49 -20.52 25.32
CA GLN A 323 1.24 -21.03 26.67
C GLN A 323 1.64 -22.51 26.75
N ASP A 324 2.59 -22.82 27.64
CA ASP A 324 2.89 -24.19 28.05
C ASP A 324 1.65 -24.80 28.72
N ALA A 325 1.09 -25.82 28.07
CA ALA A 325 0.04 -26.66 28.62
C ALA A 325 0.64 -27.60 29.67
N SER A 326 0.79 -27.13 30.91
CA SER A 326 0.99 -28.04 32.04
C SER A 326 0.55 -27.42 33.37
N GLY A 327 -0.51 -27.98 33.95
CA GLY A 327 -0.66 -28.00 35.41
C GLY A 327 -1.98 -27.46 35.95
N GLU A 328 -3.10 -28.15 35.73
CA GLU A 328 -4.24 -28.05 36.63
C GLU A 328 -4.48 -29.42 37.28
N THR A 329 -3.82 -29.65 38.42
CA THR A 329 -4.10 -30.77 39.32
C THR A 329 -5.29 -30.37 40.18
N ALA A 330 -6.44 -31.00 39.93
CA ALA A 330 -7.62 -30.88 40.76
C ALA A 330 -7.32 -31.32 42.21
N ARG A 331 -7.46 -30.40 43.17
CA ARG A 331 -7.75 -30.73 44.57
C ARG A 331 -9.16 -30.23 44.91
N ARG A 332 -10.03 -31.17 45.26
CA ARG A 332 -11.29 -30.95 45.99
C ARG A 332 -11.04 -30.17 47.28
N PRO A 333 -12.08 -29.51 47.80
CA PRO A 333 -12.37 -29.59 49.22
C PRO A 333 -13.72 -30.26 49.50
N GLU A 334 -13.80 -30.74 50.73
CA GLU A 334 -14.86 -31.50 51.39
C GLU A 334 -16.12 -30.66 51.65
N GLY A 335 -17.28 -31.34 51.69
CA GLY A 335 -18.60 -30.80 51.96
C GLY A 335 -19.69 -31.68 51.36
#